data_AF-A0A7H1N1U3-F1
#
_entry.id   AF-A0A7H1N1U3-F1
#
_cell.length_a   1.000
_cell.length_b   1.000
_cell.length_c   1.000
_cell.angle_alpha   90.00
_cell.angle_beta   90.00
_cell.angle_gamma   90.00
#
_symmetry.space_group_name_H-M   'P 1'
#
loop_
_entity.id
_entity.type
_entity.pdbx_description
1 polymer ?
#
loop_
_entity_poly.entity_id
_entity_poly.type
_entity_poly.pdbx_seq_one_letter_code
_entity_poly.pdbx_strand_id
1 'polypeptide(L)'
;MSEELRDHLYLWNTCWEQGCTGDAFEDPMGSQFDFVAFSNDGFALAKAVKRELSHWTVIYWDEAMEWRYWTTREPRRYDRSAIEYEITPDIASTDDE
;
A
#
# COMPACT_ATOMS: atom_id res chain seq x y z
N MET A 1 7.85 -18.35 -3.13
CA MET A 1 7.37 -17.60 -1.95
C MET A 1 7.80 -18.33 -0.70
N SER A 2 8.74 -17.72 0.01
CA SER A 2 9.23 -18.15 1.32
C SER A 2 8.11 -18.11 2.37
N GLU A 3 8.31 -18.86 3.46
CA GLU A 3 7.40 -18.87 4.61
C GLU A 3 7.43 -17.52 5.34
N GLU A 4 8.61 -16.93 5.52
CA GLU A 4 8.79 -15.60 6.09
C GLU A 4 7.99 -14.52 5.34
N LEU A 5 8.05 -14.51 4.00
CA LEU A 5 7.28 -13.55 3.19
C LEU A 5 5.75 -13.81 3.29
N ARG A 6 5.32 -15.07 3.39
CA ARG A 6 3.91 -15.40 3.63
C ARG A 6 3.43 -14.89 4.97
N ASP A 7 4.23 -15.08 6.02
CA ASP A 7 3.90 -14.65 7.37
C ASP A 7 3.84 -13.12 7.46
N HIS A 8 4.80 -12.42 6.84
CA HIS A 8 4.74 -10.96 6.77
C HIS A 8 3.52 -10.45 5.99
N LEU A 9 3.19 -11.04 4.83
CA LEU A 9 1.96 -10.70 4.09
C LEU A 9 0.70 -10.93 4.95
N TYR A 10 0.66 -12.02 5.70
CA TYR A 10 -0.44 -12.33 6.59
C TYR A 10 -0.56 -11.30 7.72
N LEU A 11 0.55 -10.92 8.35
CA LEU A 11 0.58 -9.92 9.41
C LEU A 11 0.20 -8.53 8.88
N TRP A 12 0.72 -8.13 7.72
CA TRP A 12 0.36 -6.90 7.04
C TRP A 12 -1.15 -6.86 6.76
N ASN A 13 -1.71 -7.90 6.15
CA ASN A 13 -3.16 -7.97 5.91
C ASN A 13 -3.98 -7.97 7.21
N THR A 14 -3.48 -8.62 8.26
CA THR A 14 -4.14 -8.62 9.57
C THR A 14 -4.18 -7.21 10.19
N CYS A 15 -3.11 -6.42 10.01
CA CYS A 15 -3.05 -5.03 10.44
C CYS A 15 -4.15 -4.19 9.76
N TRP A 16 -4.36 -4.38 8.46
CA TRP A 16 -5.45 -3.75 7.72
C TRP A 16 -6.82 -4.12 8.28
N GLU A 17 -7.12 -5.43 8.35
CA GLU A 17 -8.43 -5.95 8.77
C GLU A 17 -8.81 -5.53 10.20
N GLN A 18 -7.83 -5.36 11.09
CA GLN A 18 -8.06 -5.01 12.49
C GLN A 18 -7.97 -3.50 12.76
N GLY A 19 -7.13 -2.79 12.00
CA GLY A 19 -6.77 -1.40 12.27
C GLY A 19 -7.45 -0.38 11.37
N CYS A 20 -7.77 -0.74 10.12
CA CYS A 20 -8.37 0.19 9.17
C CYS A 20 -9.90 0.17 9.26
N THR A 21 -10.46 0.98 10.16
CA THR A 21 -11.90 1.23 10.23
C THR A 21 -12.32 2.29 9.20
N GLY A 22 -13.62 2.40 8.89
CA GLY A 22 -14.12 3.43 7.96
C GLY A 22 -13.78 4.85 8.40
N ASP A 23 -13.73 5.10 9.72
CA ASP A 23 -13.38 6.40 10.29
C ASP A 23 -11.91 6.78 10.05
N ALA A 24 -11.02 5.79 9.84
CA ALA A 24 -9.60 6.03 9.64
C ALA A 24 -9.34 6.85 8.36
N PHE A 25 -10.13 6.63 7.31
CA PHE A 25 -10.05 7.42 6.07
C PHE A 25 -10.48 8.87 6.25
N GLU A 26 -11.29 9.17 7.27
CA GLU A 26 -11.73 10.52 7.59
C GLU A 26 -10.76 11.26 8.51
N ASP A 27 -9.75 10.58 9.06
CA ASP A 27 -8.74 11.15 9.94
C ASP A 27 -7.55 11.75 9.15
N PRO A 28 -7.47 13.08 9.00
CA PRO A 28 -6.40 13.72 8.25
C PRO A 28 -5.06 13.74 8.97
N MET A 29 -5.02 13.38 10.27
CA MET A 29 -3.79 13.34 11.05
C MET A 29 -3.13 11.95 11.06
N GLY A 30 -3.78 10.92 10.52
CA GLY A 30 -3.27 9.54 10.54
C GLY A 30 -3.14 8.98 11.96
N SER A 31 -3.93 9.48 12.91
CA SER A 31 -3.89 9.08 14.31
C SER A 31 -4.61 7.76 14.59
N GLN A 32 -5.58 7.39 13.75
CA GLN A 32 -6.31 6.13 13.85
C GLN A 32 -5.64 4.99 13.08
N PHE A 33 -5.06 5.29 11.93
CA PHE A 33 -4.32 4.34 11.10
C PHE A 33 -3.24 5.08 10.34
N ASP A 34 -2.00 4.60 10.43
CA ASP A 34 -0.88 5.18 9.71
C ASP A 34 -0.83 4.60 8.29
N PHE A 35 -1.61 5.19 7.37
CA PHE A 35 -1.65 4.77 5.97
C PHE A 35 -0.28 4.86 5.28
N VAL A 36 0.58 5.81 5.70
CA VAL A 36 1.91 5.98 5.09
C VAL A 36 2.83 4.83 5.50
N ALA A 37 2.92 4.53 6.80
CA ALA A 37 3.72 3.40 7.27
C ALA A 37 3.19 2.06 6.72
N PHE A 38 1.87 1.90 6.70
CA PHE A 38 1.22 0.70 6.16
C PHE A 38 1.53 0.49 4.67
N SER A 39 1.43 1.56 3.88
CA SER A 39 1.69 1.50 2.44
C SER A 39 3.17 1.24 2.15
N ASN A 40 4.08 1.85 2.90
CA ASN A 40 5.51 1.60 2.74
C ASN A 40 5.88 0.12 2.99
N ASP A 41 5.30 -0.50 4.01
CA ASP A 41 5.47 -1.93 4.28
C ASP A 41 4.85 -2.79 3.17
N GLY A 42 3.62 -2.46 2.75
CA GLY A 42 2.92 -3.15 1.67
C GLY A 42 3.70 -3.10 0.34
N PHE A 43 4.26 -1.95 0.01
CA PHE A 43 5.10 -1.78 -1.16
C PHE A 43 6.42 -2.58 -1.07
N ALA A 44 7.05 -2.62 0.11
CA ALA A 44 8.22 -3.48 0.34
C ALA A 44 7.89 -4.96 0.14
N LEU A 45 6.75 -5.42 0.65
CA LEU A 45 6.25 -6.78 0.47
C LEU A 45 5.93 -7.08 -1.00
N ALA A 46 5.27 -6.17 -1.71
CA ALA A 46 4.93 -6.34 -3.11
C ALA A 46 6.20 -6.50 -3.99
N LYS A 47 7.26 -5.73 -3.70
CA LYS A 47 8.58 -5.93 -4.33
C LYS A 47 9.18 -7.29 -4.00
N ALA A 48 9.10 -7.74 -2.75
CA ALA A 48 9.60 -9.06 -2.35
C ALA A 48 8.83 -10.19 -3.07
N VAL A 49 7.51 -10.08 -3.19
CA VAL A 49 6.66 -10.99 -3.97
C VAL A 49 7.08 -11.00 -5.44
N LYS A 50 7.26 -9.82 -6.05
CA LYS A 50 7.70 -9.73 -7.46
C LYS A 50 9.07 -10.38 -7.67
N ARG A 51 10.01 -10.25 -6.72
CA ARG A 51 11.32 -10.91 -6.81
C ARG A 51 11.22 -12.43 -6.75
N GLU A 52 10.40 -12.96 -5.84
CA GLU A 52 10.22 -14.40 -5.68
C GLU A 52 9.35 -15.04 -6.78
N LEU A 53 8.42 -14.28 -7.34
CA LEU A 53 7.46 -14.69 -8.37
C LEU A 53 7.62 -13.81 -9.61
N SER A 54 8.83 -13.76 -10.17
CA SER A 54 9.19 -12.84 -11.26
C SER A 54 8.34 -12.95 -12.54
N HIS A 55 7.70 -14.10 -12.75
CA HIS A 55 6.80 -14.34 -13.88
C HIS A 55 5.35 -13.90 -13.63
N TRP A 56 5.01 -13.50 -12.39
CA TRP A 56 3.68 -13.01 -12.05
C TRP A 56 3.60 -11.50 -12.24
N THR A 57 2.44 -11.04 -12.67
CA THR A 57 2.05 -9.64 -12.53
C THR A 57 1.67 -9.42 -11.07
N VAL A 58 2.31 -8.44 -10.44
CA VAL A 58 2.03 -8.02 -9.06
C VAL A 58 1.49 -6.61 -9.15
N ILE A 59 0.20 -6.44 -8.84
CA ILE A 59 -0.43 -5.13 -8.76
C ILE A 59 -0.44 -4.71 -7.30
N TYR A 60 0.03 -3.50 -7.03
CA TYR A 60 0.03 -2.90 -5.71
C TYR A 60 -0.95 -1.72 -5.67
N TRP A 61 -1.67 -1.61 -4.57
CA TRP A 61 -2.57 -0.49 -4.27
C TRP A 61 -1.90 0.34 -3.17
N ASP A 62 -1.59 1.59 -3.47
CA ASP A 62 -1.01 2.55 -2.53
C ASP A 62 -2.10 3.19 -1.67
N GLU A 63 -2.24 2.66 -0.46
CA GLU A 63 -3.25 3.10 0.51
C GLU A 63 -2.93 4.51 1.05
N ALA A 64 -1.67 4.93 1.06
CA ALA A 64 -1.28 6.27 1.47
C ALA A 64 -1.75 7.33 0.47
N MET A 65 -1.59 7.06 -0.83
CA MET A 65 -2.11 7.92 -1.89
C MET A 65 -3.63 7.95 -1.87
N GLU A 66 -4.29 6.80 -1.71
CA GLU A 66 -5.74 6.77 -1.58
C GLU A 66 -6.23 7.64 -0.41
N TRP A 67 -5.66 7.47 0.79
CA TRP A 67 -5.99 8.28 1.96
C TRP A 67 -5.76 9.77 1.73
N ARG A 68 -4.68 10.16 1.04
CA ARG A 68 -4.43 11.56 0.64
C ARG A 68 -5.52 12.10 -0.30
N TYR A 69 -5.99 11.31 -1.26
CA TYR A 69 -7.10 11.71 -2.13
C TYR A 69 -8.39 11.94 -1.33
N TRP A 70 -8.71 11.04 -0.40
CA TRP A 70 -9.89 11.17 0.46
C TRP A 70 -9.84 12.41 1.35
N THR A 71 -8.72 12.63 2.03
CA THR A 71 -8.54 13.74 2.99
C THR A 71 -8.48 15.11 2.31
N THR A 72 -7.95 15.20 1.09
CA THR A 72 -7.89 16.47 0.33
C THR A 72 -9.22 16.86 -0.32
N ARG A 73 -10.24 15.99 -0.29
CA ARG A 73 -11.60 16.26 -0.82
C ARG A 73 -11.61 16.80 -2.25
N GLU A 74 -10.66 16.38 -3.10
CA GLU A 74 -10.67 16.60 -4.54
C GLU A 74 -11.09 15.33 -5.31
N PRO A 75 -12.32 14.81 -5.13
CA PRO A 75 -12.75 13.54 -5.73
C PRO A 75 -12.75 13.57 -7.27
N ARG A 76 -12.70 14.76 -7.88
CA ARG A 76 -12.60 14.91 -9.34
C ARG A 76 -11.22 14.57 -9.91
N ARG A 77 -10.22 14.33 -9.06
CA ARG A 77 -8.85 13.91 -9.44
C ARG A 77 -8.50 12.49 -8.99
N TYR A 78 -9.49 11.72 -8.52
CA TYR A 78 -9.28 10.30 -8.22
C TYR A 78 -8.97 9.56 -9.53
N ASP A 79 -7.69 9.40 -9.81
CA ASP A 79 -7.18 8.58 -10.88
C ASP A 79 -6.74 7.25 -10.28
N ARG A 80 -7.53 6.20 -10.54
CA ARG A 80 -7.22 4.86 -10.05
C ARG A 80 -5.84 4.38 -10.51
N SER A 81 -5.39 4.81 -11.69
CA SER A 81 -4.07 4.46 -12.21
C SER A 81 -2.92 5.16 -11.47
N ALA A 82 -3.21 6.18 -10.66
CA ALA A 82 -2.22 6.81 -9.80
C ALA A 82 -2.04 6.07 -8.46
N ILE A 83 -3.02 5.28 -8.01
CA ILE A 83 -2.98 4.55 -6.74
C ILE A 83 -2.81 3.04 -6.92
N GLU A 84 -3.12 2.50 -8.10
CA GLU A 84 -3.00 1.08 -8.41
C GLU A 84 -2.03 0.91 -9.58
N TYR A 85 -0.90 0.26 -9.35
CA TYR A 85 0.15 0.12 -10.35
C TYR A 85 0.88 -1.23 -10.27
N GLU A 86 1.44 -1.66 -11.40
CA GLU A 86 2.24 -2.88 -11.45
C GLU A 86 3.61 -2.66 -10.81
N ILE A 87 4.01 -3.57 -9.93
CA ILE A 87 5.37 -3.66 -9.43
C ILE A 87 6.26 -4.29 -10.49
N THR A 88 7.21 -3.49 -10.98
CA THR A 88 8.28 -3.95 -11.86
C THR A 88 9.58 -4.11 -11.07
N PRO A 89 10.56 -4.89 -11.57
CA PRO A 89 11.87 -5.01 -10.93
C PRO A 89 12.62 -3.68 -10.80
N ASP A 90 12.30 -2.71 -11.66
CA ASP A 90 12.96 -1.41 -11.77
C ASP A 90 12.17 -0.28 -11.08
N ILE A 91 11.01 -0.58 -10.48
CA ILE A 91 10.21 0.45 -9.80
C ILE A 91 11.00 0.91 -8.56
N ALA A 92 11.40 2.18 -8.56
CA ALA A 92 12.16 2.77 -7.46
C ALA A 92 11.31 2.72 -6.18
N SER A 93 11.98 2.58 -5.03
CA SER A 93 11.31 2.85 -3.76
C SER A 93 11.07 4.34 -3.71
N THR A 94 9.82 4.75 -3.56
CA THR A 94 9.41 6.14 -3.34
C THR A 94 9.91 6.59 -1.97
N ASP A 95 11.22 6.78 -1.87
CA ASP A 95 11.91 7.48 -0.78
C ASP A 95 13.20 8.05 -1.38
N ASP A 96 13.07 9.22 -2.01
CA ASP A 96 14.14 10.21 -2.20
C ASP A 96 13.46 11.53 -2.65
N GLU A 97 12.83 12.24 -1.71
CA GLU A 97 12.77 13.72 -1.64
C GLU A 97 12.33 14.21 -0.25
#